data_AF-B4JBH0-F1
#
_entry.id   AF-B4JBH0-F1
#
_cell.length_a   1.000
_cell.length_b   1.000
_cell.length_c   1.000
_cell.angle_alpha   90.00
_cell.angle_beta   90.00
_cell.angle_gamma   90.00
#
_symmetry.space_group_name_H-M   'P 1'
#
loop_
_entity.id
_entity.type
_entity.pdbx_description
1 polymer ?
#
loop_
_entity_poly.entity_id
_entity_poly.type
_entity_poly.pdbx_seq_one_letter_code
_entity_poly.pdbx_strand_id
1 'polypeptide(L)'
;MSASPTARQAISHALPLAMCKTKKVVVTDPIQMPEVYSSTPGGTIYSTTPGGTKLIYERNFMKNLRGSPLSQTPPSNIPSCLMRGTPRTPFRKCVPVPAELVKKATASLKIEDQEQFQLEL
;
A
#
# COMPACT_ATOMS: atom_id res chain seq x y z
N MET A 1 40.58 11.03 -0.65
CA MET A 1 39.32 11.62 -1.13
C MET A 1 38.42 11.85 0.07
N SER A 2 38.49 13.04 0.69
CA SER A 2 37.67 13.38 1.85
C SER A 2 36.38 14.05 1.38
N ALA A 3 35.24 13.40 1.60
CA ALA A 3 33.94 14.04 1.44
C ALA A 3 33.77 15.08 2.56
N SER A 4 33.49 16.33 2.18
CA SER A 4 33.32 17.46 3.10
C SER A 4 32.05 17.30 3.97
N PRO A 5 32.06 17.78 5.23
CA PRO A 5 30.92 17.64 6.16
C PRO A 5 29.59 18.25 5.67
N THR A 6 29.66 19.24 4.78
CA THR A 6 28.50 19.99 4.25
C THR A 6 27.56 19.12 3.42
N ALA A 7 28.04 18.07 2.75
CA ALA A 7 27.20 17.22 1.91
C ALA A 7 26.14 16.41 2.71
N ARG A 8 26.35 16.19 4.01
CA ARG A 8 25.38 15.51 4.87
C ARG A 8 24.20 16.40 5.29
N GLN A 9 24.31 17.72 5.17
CA GLN A 9 23.28 18.65 5.63
C GLN A 9 22.18 18.91 4.55
N ALA A 10 22.33 18.39 3.35
CA ALA A 10 21.44 18.68 2.22
C ALA A 10 20.26 17.69 2.03
N ILE A 11 19.90 16.89 3.04
CA ILE A 11 18.68 16.05 3.01
C ILE A 11 17.61 16.55 4.01
N SER A 12 17.82 17.70 4.66
CA SER A 12 16.73 18.40 5.38
C SER A 12 15.92 19.35 4.47
N HIS A 13 16.29 19.51 3.20
CA HIS A 13 15.76 20.55 2.29
C HIS A 13 15.24 20.01 0.95
N ALA A 14 14.61 18.84 0.93
CA ALA A 14 13.83 18.42 -0.24
C ALA A 14 12.40 18.99 -0.16
N LEU A 15 12.23 20.12 -0.85
CA LEU A 15 10.98 20.78 -1.29
C LEU A 15 10.22 21.64 -0.25
N PRO A 16 9.82 22.88 -0.60
CA PRO A 16 8.85 23.65 0.17
C PRO A 16 7.47 23.04 -0.08
N LEU A 17 7.15 21.95 0.61
CA LEU A 17 5.76 21.52 0.79
C LEU A 17 5.04 22.66 1.51
N ALA A 18 4.34 23.49 0.74
CA ALA A 18 3.48 24.58 1.18
C ALA A 18 2.97 24.34 2.60
N MET A 19 3.38 25.18 3.57
CA MET A 19 2.93 25.31 4.96
C MET A 19 1.81 24.35 5.45
N CYS A 20 2.01 23.04 5.32
CA CYS A 20 1.00 22.04 5.63
C CYS A 20 1.03 21.89 7.15
N LYS A 21 0.21 22.70 7.84
CA LYS A 21 0.06 22.61 9.29
C LYS A 21 -0.23 21.15 9.64
N THR A 22 0.65 20.54 10.42
CA THR A 22 0.50 19.14 10.82
C THR A 22 -0.08 19.10 12.23
N LYS A 23 -1.17 18.36 12.41
CA LYS A 23 -1.82 18.13 13.70
C LYS A 23 -1.84 16.64 14.00
N LYS A 24 -1.55 16.27 15.25
CA LYS A 24 -1.69 14.89 15.73
C LYS A 24 -3.03 14.75 16.45
N VAL A 25 -3.73 13.65 16.20
CA VAL A 25 -5.03 13.32 16.77
C VAL A 25 -4.91 11.98 17.47
N VAL A 26 -5.17 11.96 18.78
CA VAL A 26 -5.28 10.73 19.57
C VAL A 26 -6.67 10.16 19.30
N VAL A 27 -6.72 8.87 18.96
CA VAL A 27 -7.97 8.14 18.72
C VAL A 27 -8.25 7.29 19.95
N THR A 28 -9.44 7.42 20.53
CA THR A 28 -9.93 6.63 21.67
C THR A 28 -11.20 5.83 21.36
N ASP A 29 -11.90 6.21 20.29
CA ASP A 29 -13.15 5.60 19.85
C ASP A 29 -13.11 5.45 18.31
N PRO A 30 -13.61 4.35 17.72
CA PRO A 30 -13.70 4.20 16.27
C PRO A 30 -14.41 5.39 15.56
N ILE A 31 -15.35 6.07 16.19
CA ILE A 31 -16.08 7.21 15.60
C ILE A 31 -15.16 8.41 15.32
N GLN A 32 -14.00 8.49 15.99
CA GLN A 32 -13.02 9.57 15.79
C GLN A 32 -12.15 9.35 14.56
N MET A 33 -12.18 8.16 13.95
CA MET A 33 -11.48 7.91 12.69
C MET A 33 -12.26 8.55 11.54
N PRO A 34 -11.59 9.25 10.62
CA PRO A 34 -12.25 9.80 9.44
C PRO A 34 -12.74 8.66 8.53
N GLU A 35 -13.82 8.90 7.80
CA GLU A 35 -14.33 7.95 6.80
C GLU A 35 -13.33 7.75 5.66
N VAL A 36 -12.64 8.83 5.25
CA VAL A 36 -11.62 8.82 4.21
C VAL A 36 -10.25 9.16 4.80
N TYR A 37 -9.32 8.20 4.73
CA TYR A 37 -7.92 8.38 5.16
C TYR A 37 -6.95 7.65 4.23
N SER A 38 -5.69 8.04 4.34
CA SER A 38 -4.57 7.39 3.65
C SER A 38 -3.54 6.88 4.66
N SER A 39 -2.70 5.95 4.22
CA SER A 39 -1.59 5.42 5.01
C SER A 39 -0.26 5.53 4.29
N THR A 40 0.81 5.84 5.02
CA THR A 40 2.17 5.72 4.48
C THR A 40 2.62 4.25 4.47
N PRO A 41 3.66 3.87 3.71
CA PRO A 41 4.24 2.52 3.79
C PRO A 41 4.71 2.12 5.21
N GLY A 42 5.08 3.09 6.06
CA GLY A 42 5.37 2.88 7.49
C GLY A 42 4.12 2.66 8.36
N GLY A 43 2.94 2.71 7.76
CA GLY A 43 1.64 2.52 8.40
C GLY A 43 1.13 3.73 9.17
N THR A 44 1.67 4.93 8.97
CA THR A 44 1.11 6.14 9.60
C THR A 44 -0.18 6.53 8.90
N ILE A 45 -1.27 6.64 9.66
CA ILE A 45 -2.57 7.06 9.12
C ILE A 45 -2.65 8.57 9.13
N TYR A 46 -3.09 9.14 8.02
CA TYR A 46 -3.26 10.57 7.88
C TYR A 46 -4.44 10.93 6.97
N SER A 47 -4.95 12.14 7.15
CA SER A 47 -5.85 12.77 6.18
C SER A 47 -5.42 14.22 5.96
N THR A 48 -5.92 14.83 4.90
CA THR A 48 -5.68 16.24 4.59
C THR A 48 -7.02 16.93 4.46
N THR A 49 -7.27 17.96 5.26
CA THR A 49 -8.46 18.80 5.09
C THR A 49 -8.33 19.64 3.83
N PRO A 50 -9.45 20.09 3.20
CA PRO A 50 -9.39 21.00 2.04
C PRO A 50 -8.51 22.25 2.25
N GLY A 51 -8.42 22.77 3.47
CA GLY A 51 -7.52 23.88 3.84
C GLY A 51 -6.04 23.52 3.98
N GLY A 52 -5.59 22.36 3.49
CA GLY A 52 -4.18 21.96 3.46
C GLY A 52 -3.58 21.49 4.79
N THR A 53 -4.35 21.44 5.88
CA THR A 53 -3.87 20.89 7.16
C THR A 53 -3.79 19.37 7.07
N LYS A 54 -2.63 18.81 7.44
CA LYS A 54 -2.39 17.36 7.54
C LYS A 54 -2.72 16.89 8.96
N LEU A 55 -3.64 15.94 9.09
CA LEU A 55 -3.99 15.30 10.36
C LEU A 55 -3.34 13.93 10.40
N ILE A 56 -2.59 13.64 11.46
CA ILE A 56 -1.98 12.34 11.72
C ILE A 56 -2.76 11.68 12.85
N TYR A 57 -3.39 10.54 12.57
CA TYR A 57 -4.19 9.80 13.54
C TYR A 57 -3.33 8.73 14.21
N GLU A 58 -3.37 8.68 15.54
CA GLU A 58 -2.69 7.64 16.29
C GLU A 58 -3.30 6.26 16.06
N ARG A 59 -2.44 5.24 16.05
CA ARG A 59 -2.88 3.84 15.90
C ARG A 59 -2.94 3.07 17.21
N ASN A 60 -2.63 3.71 18.33
CA ASN A 60 -2.49 3.03 19.62
C ASN A 60 -3.77 2.31 20.01
N PHE A 61 -4.92 2.98 19.88
CA PHE A 61 -6.22 2.39 20.13
C PHE A 61 -6.50 1.14 19.27
N MET A 62 -6.33 1.22 17.94
CA MET A 62 -6.53 0.06 17.06
C MET A 62 -5.55 -1.09 17.36
N LYS A 63 -4.30 -0.76 17.72
CA LYS A 63 -3.30 -1.77 18.11
C LYS A 63 -3.68 -2.48 19.40
N ASN A 64 -4.25 -1.77 20.37
CA ASN A 64 -4.75 -2.35 21.61
C ASN A 64 -5.91 -3.32 21.34
N LEU A 65 -6.77 -3.00 20.37
CA LEU A 65 -7.87 -3.88 19.95
C LEU A 65 -7.43 -5.17 19.25
N ARG A 66 -6.17 -5.29 18.82
CA ARG A 66 -5.65 -6.52 18.18
C ARG A 66 -5.86 -7.79 19.01
N GLY A 67 -5.86 -7.68 20.34
CA GLY A 67 -6.09 -8.80 21.25
C GLY A 67 -7.57 -9.15 21.49
N SER A 68 -8.51 -8.37 20.93
CA SER A 68 -9.94 -8.63 21.09
C SER A 68 -10.36 -9.95 20.44
N PRO A 69 -11.28 -10.72 21.05
CA PRO A 69 -11.78 -11.96 20.45
C PRO A 69 -12.40 -11.75 19.06
N LEU A 70 -13.03 -10.59 18.84
CA LEU A 70 -13.60 -10.22 17.53
C LEU A 70 -12.52 -10.04 16.45
N SER A 71 -11.28 -9.70 16.83
CA SER A 71 -10.16 -9.56 15.90
C SER A 71 -9.43 -10.87 15.61
N GLN A 72 -9.82 -11.98 16.25
CA GLN A 72 -9.23 -13.31 16.07
C GLN A 72 -10.04 -14.21 15.13
N THR A 73 -11.14 -13.71 14.56
CA THR A 73 -11.96 -14.45 13.61
C THR A 73 -11.16 -14.74 12.32
N PRO A 74 -10.98 -16.02 11.92
CA PRO A 74 -10.27 -16.36 10.70
C PRO A 74 -10.96 -15.75 9.45
N PRO A 75 -10.19 -15.17 8.51
CA PRO A 75 -10.77 -14.53 7.34
C PRO A 75 -11.24 -15.58 6.31
N SER A 76 -12.47 -15.43 5.82
CA SER A 76 -13.14 -16.44 4.99
C SER A 76 -12.61 -16.56 3.55
N ASN A 77 -11.99 -15.50 3.00
CA ASN A 77 -11.68 -15.40 1.56
C ASN A 77 -10.21 -15.09 1.29
N ILE A 78 -9.30 -15.62 2.10
CA ILE A 78 -7.86 -15.45 1.91
C ILE A 78 -7.26 -16.73 1.30
N PRO A 79 -6.56 -16.65 0.15
CA PRO A 79 -5.83 -17.78 -0.40
C PRO A 79 -4.90 -18.41 0.62
N SER A 80 -4.82 -19.75 0.64
CA SER A 80 -4.01 -20.50 1.61
C SER A 80 -2.55 -20.02 1.64
N CYS A 81 -1.95 -19.64 0.52
CA CYS A 81 -0.58 -19.11 0.48
C CYS A 81 -0.32 -17.81 1.25
N LEU A 82 -1.37 -17.02 1.52
CA LEU A 82 -1.27 -15.77 2.27
C LEU A 82 -1.55 -15.99 3.76
N MET A 83 -2.03 -17.17 4.15
CA MET A 83 -2.26 -17.51 5.54
C MET A 83 -0.94 -17.62 6.29
N ARG A 84 -0.95 -17.26 7.57
CA ARG A 84 0.23 -17.39 8.41
C ARG A 84 0.55 -18.87 8.64
N GLY A 85 1.80 -19.27 8.46
CA GLY A 85 2.28 -20.62 8.76
C GLY A 85 2.19 -21.61 7.59
N THR A 86 1.63 -21.21 6.45
CA THR A 86 1.65 -22.05 5.24
C THR A 86 2.99 -21.95 4.52
N PRO A 87 3.47 -23.03 3.87
CA PRO A 87 4.69 -22.98 3.07
C PRO A 87 4.56 -21.93 1.97
N ARG A 88 5.65 -21.23 1.66
CA ARG A 88 5.72 -20.23 0.58
C ARG A 88 5.47 -20.93 -0.75
N THR A 89 4.20 -20.95 -1.14
CA THR A 89 3.74 -21.45 -2.42
C THR A 89 3.61 -20.25 -3.37
N PRO A 90 4.10 -20.36 -4.61
CA PRO A 90 3.96 -19.26 -5.56
C PRO A 90 2.46 -18.95 -5.75
N PHE A 91 2.11 -17.66 -5.70
CA PHE A 91 0.72 -17.18 -5.71
C PHE A 91 -0.12 -17.80 -6.85
N ARG A 92 0.51 -18.03 -8.02
CA ARG A 92 -0.06 -18.72 -9.19
C ARG A 92 -0.66 -20.10 -8.91
N LYS A 93 -0.18 -20.81 -7.88
CA LYS A 93 -0.68 -22.16 -7.49
C LYS A 93 -1.81 -22.12 -6.48
N CYS A 94 -2.11 -20.95 -5.93
CA CYS A 94 -2.99 -20.80 -4.76
C CYS A 94 -4.23 -19.98 -5.05
N VAL A 95 -4.22 -19.24 -6.16
CA VAL A 95 -5.40 -18.63 -6.75
C VAL A 95 -5.76 -19.44 -7.99
N PRO A 96 -6.95 -20.04 -8.05
CA PRO A 96 -7.43 -20.68 -9.27
C PRO A 96 -7.43 -19.67 -10.41
N VAL A 97 -6.95 -20.05 -11.59
CA VAL A 97 -7.06 -19.20 -12.78
C VAL A 97 -8.55 -18.92 -13.00
N PRO A 98 -8.98 -17.65 -13.13
CA PRO A 98 -10.37 -17.34 -13.43
C PRO A 98 -10.81 -18.11 -14.68
N ALA A 99 -11.97 -18.77 -14.63
CA ALA A 99 -12.46 -19.63 -15.71
C ALA A 99 -12.53 -18.90 -17.07
N GLU A 100 -12.70 -17.58 -17.05
CA GLU A 100 -12.71 -16.69 -18.22
C GLU A 100 -11.36 -16.59 -18.93
N LEU A 101 -10.22 -16.73 -18.22
CA LEU A 101 -8.90 -16.71 -18.83
C LEU A 101 -8.55 -18.05 -19.51
N VAL A 102 -9.09 -19.16 -19.01
CA VAL A 102 -8.78 -20.51 -19.53
C VAL A 102 -9.36 -20.70 -20.93
N LYS A 103 -10.55 -20.14 -21.21
CA LYS A 103 -11.20 -20.22 -22.53
C LYS A 103 -10.50 -19.38 -23.61
N LYS A 104 -9.78 -18.31 -23.23
CA LYS A 104 -9.05 -17.44 -24.17
C LYS A 104 -7.69 -17.99 -24.60
N ALA A 105 -7.05 -18.83 -23.77
CA ALA A 105 -5.73 -19.39 -24.09
C ALA A 105 -5.77 -20.40 -25.26
N THR A 106 -6.92 -21.00 -25.55
CA THR A 106 -7.09 -21.94 -26.67
C THR A 106 -7.45 -21.26 -27.99
N ALA A 107 -7.68 -19.94 -28.03
CA ALA A 107 -8.32 -19.31 -29.19
C ALA A 107 -7.54 -18.16 -29.88
N SER A 108 -6.39 -17.70 -29.40
CA SER A 108 -5.70 -16.53 -30.01
C SER A 108 -4.21 -16.55 -29.59
N LEU A 109 -3.17 -16.41 -30.43
CA LEU A 109 -3.02 -15.83 -31.76
C LEU A 109 -1.85 -16.52 -32.49
N LYS A 110 -2.01 -16.85 -33.77
CA LYS A 110 -0.87 -16.87 -34.70
C LYS A 110 -0.44 -15.42 -34.85
N ILE A 111 0.64 -15.03 -34.21
CA ILE A 111 1.25 -13.71 -34.40
C ILE A 111 1.99 -13.82 -35.74
N GLU A 112 1.47 -13.17 -36.78
CA GLU A 112 2.20 -12.96 -38.02
C GLU A 112 3.21 -11.82 -37.79
N ASP A 113 4.48 -12.07 -38.10
CA ASP A 113 5.66 -11.25 -37.83
C ASP A 113 5.75 -9.93 -38.64
N GLN A 114 4.66 -9.18 -38.85
CA GLN A 114 4.61 -8.14 -39.89
C GLN A 114 4.65 -6.67 -39.44
N GLU A 115 4.75 -6.31 -38.15
CA GLU A 115 4.78 -4.87 -37.78
C GLU A 115 5.77 -4.53 -36.65
N GLN A 116 7.04 -4.85 -36.86
CA GLN A 116 8.14 -4.29 -36.07
C GLN A 116 8.29 -2.79 -36.45
N PHE A 117 7.70 -1.90 -35.65
CA PHE A 117 7.82 -0.45 -35.86
C PHE A 117 9.28 0.01 -35.70
N GLN A 118 9.84 0.56 -36.77
CA GLN A 118 11.16 1.19 -36.80
C GLN A 118 11.11 2.50 -36.00
N LEU A 119 11.90 2.59 -34.92
CA LEU A 119 12.17 3.84 -34.23
C LEU A 119 13.26 4.59 -35.02
N GLU A 120 12.90 5.63 -35.77
CA GLU A 120 13.90 6.57 -36.29
C GLU A 120 14.50 7.36 -35.12
N LEU A 121 15.83 7.46 -35.12
CA LEU A 121 16.64 8.11 -34.08
C LEU A 121 16.93 9.56 -34.43
#